data_AF-A0A2E1TPM5-F1
#
_entry.id   AF-A0A2E1TPM5-F1
#
_cell.length_a   1.000
_cell.length_b   1.000
_cell.length_c   1.000
_cell.angle_alpha   90.00
_cell.angle_beta   90.00
_cell.angle_gamma   90.00
#
_symmetry.space_group_name_H-M   'P 1'
#
loop_
_entity.id
_entity.type
_entity.pdbx_description
1 polymer ?
#
loop_
_entity_poly.entity_id
_entity_poly.type
_entity_poly.pdbx_seq_one_letter_code
_entity_poly.pdbx_strand_id
1 'polypeptide(L)'
;MIYIILLILALISIIYLSKRIKNRSQLIFIILAVIVLFLVATGRAHWISAIFVALIPIFKKLYLIIRYLPILQRFASGYNNAKKRARKSGGMSKAEAAAILGINENSNKEEIISAHKKEMQKHHPDKGGSKEMAAKINAARDTLLG
;
A
#
# COMPACT_ATOMS: atom_id res chain seq x y z
N MET A 1 -38.95 -26.14 -25.21
CA MET A 1 -39.69 -25.05 -25.89
C MET A 1 -40.09 -23.92 -24.96
N ILE A 2 -40.75 -24.17 -23.82
CA ILE A 2 -41.23 -23.09 -22.93
C ILE A 2 -40.13 -22.15 -22.41
N TYR A 3 -38.93 -22.69 -22.14
CA TYR A 3 -37.78 -21.90 -21.70
C TYR A 3 -37.21 -20.97 -22.78
N ILE A 4 -37.29 -21.39 -24.05
CA ILE A 4 -36.84 -20.57 -25.18
C ILE A 4 -37.79 -19.37 -25.35
N ILE A 5 -39.09 -19.60 -25.20
CA ILE A 5 -40.11 -18.55 -25.24
C ILE A 5 -39.91 -17.54 -24.10
N LEU A 6 -39.69 -18.02 -22.86
CA LEU A 6 -39.42 -17.14 -21.71
C LEU A 6 -38.13 -16.33 -21.87
N LEU A 7 -37.07 -16.93 -22.43
CA LEU A 7 -35.81 -16.25 -22.67
C LEU A 7 -35.95 -15.16 -23.74
N ILE A 8 -36.70 -15.43 -24.83
CA ILE A 8 -36.99 -14.45 -25.88
C ILE A 8 -37.82 -13.29 -25.32
N LEU A 9 -38.88 -13.56 -24.53
CA LEU A 9 -39.69 -12.52 -23.88
C LEU A 9 -38.86 -11.67 -22.90
N ALA A 10 -37.97 -12.29 -22.14
CA ALA A 10 -37.05 -11.59 -21.25
C ALA A 10 -36.09 -10.67 -22.01
N LEU A 11 -35.50 -11.12 -23.12
CA LEU A 11 -34.63 -10.31 -23.97
C LEU A 11 -35.36 -9.12 -24.59
N ILE A 12 -36.58 -9.34 -25.12
CA ILE A 12 -37.42 -8.27 -25.68
C ILE A 12 -37.75 -7.23 -24.60
N SER A 13 -38.11 -7.68 -23.40
CA SER A 13 -38.39 -6.79 -22.26
C SER A 13 -37.17 -5.96 -21.86
N ILE A 14 -35.98 -6.56 -21.78
CA ILE A 14 -34.72 -5.87 -21.47
C ILE A 14 -34.37 -4.82 -22.54
N ILE A 15 -34.49 -5.16 -23.83
CA ILE A 15 -34.21 -4.23 -24.92
C ILE A 15 -35.18 -3.05 -24.90
N TYR A 16 -36.47 -3.30 -24.68
CA TYR A 16 -37.49 -2.25 -24.54
C TYR A 16 -37.17 -1.31 -23.38
N LEU A 17 -36.82 -1.87 -22.21
CA LEU A 17 -36.48 -1.07 -21.03
C LEU A 17 -35.15 -0.31 -21.18
N SER A 18 -34.16 -0.87 -21.88
CA SER A 18 -32.87 -0.21 -22.16
C SER A 18 -32.99 1.08 -22.95
N LYS A 19 -34.05 1.20 -23.77
CA LYS A 19 -34.35 2.42 -24.52
C LYS A 19 -35.08 3.46 -23.66
N ARG A 20 -35.78 3.02 -22.61
CA ARG A 20 -36.60 3.89 -21.74
C ARG A 20 -35.83 4.45 -20.55
N ILE A 21 -34.84 3.73 -20.04
CA ILE A 21 -34.11 4.09 -18.82
C ILE A 21 -32.78 4.77 -19.20
N LYS A 22 -32.63 6.05 -18.86
CA LYS A 22 -31.38 6.81 -19.08
C LYS A 22 -30.27 6.44 -18.10
N ASN A 23 -30.62 5.93 -16.92
CA ASN A 23 -29.64 5.59 -15.87
C ASN A 23 -29.10 4.16 -16.03
N ARG A 24 -27.80 4.04 -16.29
CA ARG A 24 -27.13 2.75 -16.50
C ARG A 24 -27.17 1.84 -15.26
N SER A 25 -27.15 2.39 -14.04
CA SER A 25 -27.22 1.58 -12.83
C SER A 25 -28.57 0.89 -12.67
N GLN A 26 -29.68 1.60 -12.97
CA GLN A 26 -31.03 1.03 -12.94
C GLN A 26 -31.20 -0.10 -13.95
N LEU A 27 -30.59 0.00 -15.14
CA LEU A 27 -30.60 -1.08 -16.13
C LEU A 27 -29.89 -2.35 -15.64
N ILE A 28 -28.75 -2.19 -14.95
CA ILE A 28 -28.01 -3.32 -14.36
C ILE A 28 -28.90 -4.05 -13.34
N PHE A 29 -29.59 -3.32 -12.46
CA PHE A 29 -30.49 -3.93 -11.47
C PHE A 29 -31.65 -4.70 -12.11
N ILE A 30 -32.22 -4.17 -13.20
CA ILE A 30 -33.36 -4.83 -13.86
C ILE A 30 -32.90 -6.08 -14.62
N ILE A 31 -31.76 -6.02 -15.31
CA ILE A 31 -31.16 -7.20 -15.96
C ILE A 31 -30.90 -8.28 -14.91
N LEU A 32 -30.31 -7.91 -13.76
CA LEU A 32 -30.07 -8.84 -12.65
C LEU A 32 -31.38 -9.46 -12.15
N ALA A 33 -32.44 -8.66 -11.96
CA ALA A 33 -33.74 -9.13 -11.50
C ALA A 33 -34.40 -10.11 -12.50
N VAL A 34 -34.34 -9.81 -13.80
CA VAL A 34 -34.89 -10.69 -14.86
C VAL A 34 -34.12 -12.01 -14.93
N ILE A 35 -32.79 -11.98 -14.77
CA ILE A 35 -31.95 -13.18 -14.69
C ILE A 35 -32.38 -14.05 -13.48
N VAL A 36 -32.54 -13.43 -12.31
CA VAL A 36 -32.99 -14.14 -11.09
C VAL A 36 -34.38 -14.76 -11.29
N LEU A 37 -35.34 -14.03 -11.84
CA LEU A 37 -36.69 -14.55 -12.12
C LEU A 37 -36.66 -15.72 -13.12
N PHE A 38 -35.81 -15.66 -14.14
CA PHE A 38 -35.61 -16.75 -15.08
C PHE A 38 -35.00 -18.00 -14.42
N LEU A 39 -34.00 -17.82 -13.55
CA LEU A 39 -33.40 -18.89 -12.73
C LEU A 39 -34.43 -19.55 -11.80
N VAL A 40 -35.34 -18.76 -11.23
CA VAL A 40 -36.43 -19.26 -10.39
C VAL A 40 -37.47 -20.03 -11.22
N ALA A 41 -37.92 -19.47 -12.34
CA ALA A 41 -38.89 -20.11 -13.24
C ALA A 41 -38.38 -21.42 -13.87
N THR A 42 -37.07 -21.58 -13.99
CA THR A 42 -36.43 -22.80 -14.53
C THR A 42 -36.17 -23.87 -13.46
N GLY A 43 -36.55 -23.64 -12.20
CA GLY A 43 -36.27 -24.56 -11.09
C GLY A 43 -34.80 -24.60 -10.66
N ARG A 44 -33.96 -23.73 -11.23
CA ARG A 44 -32.52 -23.62 -10.93
C ARG A 44 -32.21 -22.58 -9.84
N ALA A 45 -33.23 -22.11 -9.12
CA ALA A 45 -33.10 -21.20 -7.98
C ALA A 45 -32.12 -21.71 -6.91
N HIS A 46 -31.93 -23.03 -6.79
CA HIS A 46 -30.98 -23.64 -5.86
C HIS A 46 -29.51 -23.26 -6.15
N TRP A 47 -29.18 -22.79 -7.35
CA TRP A 47 -27.86 -22.23 -7.64
C TRP A 47 -27.64 -20.90 -6.91
N ILE A 48 -28.71 -20.15 -6.64
CA ILE A 48 -28.64 -18.90 -5.89
C ILE A 48 -28.28 -19.21 -4.43
N SER A 49 -28.89 -20.22 -3.81
CA SER A 49 -28.51 -20.65 -2.46
C SER A 49 -27.08 -21.20 -2.41
N ALA A 50 -26.64 -21.95 -3.42
CA ALA A 50 -25.25 -22.40 -3.53
C ALA A 50 -24.25 -21.24 -3.60
N ILE A 51 -24.56 -20.18 -4.36
CA ILE A 51 -23.74 -18.95 -4.43
C ILE A 51 -23.71 -18.25 -3.07
N PHE A 52 -24.86 -18.09 -2.40
CA PHE A 52 -24.91 -17.49 -1.07
C PHE A 52 -24.06 -18.26 -0.05
N VAL A 53 -24.16 -19.59 -0.04
CA VAL A 53 -23.36 -20.44 0.85
C VAL A 53 -21.86 -20.35 0.52
N ALA A 54 -21.50 -20.37 -0.77
CA ALA A 54 -20.11 -20.26 -1.22
C ALA A 54 -19.47 -18.90 -0.87
N LEU A 55 -20.28 -17.84 -0.74
CA LEU A 55 -19.82 -16.51 -0.37
C LEU A 55 -19.51 -16.36 1.13
N ILE A 56 -20.11 -17.18 2.01
CA ILE A 56 -19.90 -17.12 3.48
C ILE A 56 -18.40 -17.11 3.86
N PRO A 57 -17.55 -18.05 3.40
CA PRO A 57 -16.12 -18.04 3.75
C PRO A 57 -15.38 -16.82 3.18
N ILE A 58 -15.80 -16.31 2.02
CA ILE A 58 -15.19 -15.15 1.37
C ILE A 58 -15.45 -13.88 2.18
N PHE A 59 -16.70 -13.66 2.62
CA PHE A 59 -17.05 -12.54 3.49
C PHE A 59 -16.31 -12.59 4.82
N LYS A 60 -16.14 -13.77 5.43
CA LYS A 60 -15.32 -13.94 6.65
C LYS A 60 -13.86 -13.57 6.42
N LYS A 61 -13.24 -14.04 5.33
CA LYS A 61 -11.86 -13.65 4.98
C LYS A 61 -11.73 -12.16 4.71
N LEU A 62 -12.66 -11.56 3.98
CA LEU A 62 -12.65 -10.13 3.69
C LEU A 62 -12.75 -9.28 4.96
N TYR A 63 -13.65 -9.66 5.88
CA TYR A 63 -13.77 -9.01 7.19
C TYR A 63 -12.48 -9.10 8.00
N LEU A 64 -11.84 -10.27 8.01
CA LEU A 64 -10.53 -10.45 8.68
C LEU A 64 -9.45 -9.55 8.06
N ILE A 65 -9.36 -9.47 6.73
CA ILE A 65 -8.39 -8.60 6.04
C ILE A 65 -8.60 -7.14 6.44
N ILE A 66 -9.84 -6.64 6.44
CA ILE A 66 -10.16 -5.26 6.84
C ILE A 66 -9.76 -5.01 8.31
N ARG A 67 -9.97 -6.01 9.19
CA ARG A 67 -9.59 -5.92 10.61
C ARG A 67 -8.09 -5.80 10.85
N TYR A 68 -7.26 -6.46 10.04
CA TYR A 68 -5.80 -6.44 10.18
C TYR A 68 -5.09 -5.39 9.32
N LEU A 69 -5.78 -4.81 8.32
CA LEU A 69 -5.27 -3.70 7.50
C LEU A 69 -4.65 -2.53 8.31
N PRO A 70 -5.29 -2.01 9.39
CA PRO A 70 -4.72 -0.88 10.13
C PRO A 70 -3.43 -1.24 10.88
N ILE A 71 -3.19 -2.52 11.18
CA ILE A 71 -1.95 -2.97 11.84
C ILE A 71 -0.79 -2.93 10.83
N LEU A 72 -1.02 -3.39 9.59
CA LEU A 72 -0.05 -3.29 8.50
C LEU A 72 0.31 -1.83 8.20
N GLN A 73 -0.67 -0.93 8.27
CA GLN A 73 -0.45 0.51 8.08
C GLN A 73 0.46 1.12 9.16
N ARG A 74 0.42 0.63 10.41
CA ARG A 74 1.33 1.07 11.49
C ARG A 74 2.80 0.73 11.18
N PHE A 75 3.06 -0.47 10.65
CA PHE A 75 4.42 -0.88 10.25
C PHE A 75 4.91 -0.09 9.03
N ALA A 76 4.07 0.09 8.01
CA ALA A 76 4.42 0.90 6.84
C ALA A 76 4.63 2.38 7.17
N SER A 77 3.89 2.92 8.15
CA SER A 77 4.02 4.32 8.59
C SER A 77 5.29 4.57 9.40
N GLY A 78 5.82 3.58 10.12
CA GLY A 78 7.11 3.67 10.82
C GLY A 78 8.27 3.92 9.84
N TYR A 79 8.29 3.21 8.71
CA TYR A 79 9.31 3.37 7.67
C TYR A 79 9.24 4.75 6.99
N ASN A 80 8.04 5.20 6.63
CA ASN A 80 7.86 6.51 6.01
C ASN A 80 8.16 7.66 6.96
N ASN A 81 7.87 7.53 8.26
CA ASN A 81 8.25 8.54 9.25
C ASN A 81 9.76 8.60 9.49
N ALA A 82 10.47 7.46 9.48
CA ALA A 82 11.93 7.45 9.54
C ALA A 82 12.57 8.15 8.32
N LYS A 83 12.09 7.82 7.10
CA LYS A 83 12.53 8.48 5.86
C LYS A 83 12.16 9.96 5.79
N LYS A 84 11.00 10.36 6.34
CA LYS A 84 10.56 11.76 6.40
C LYS A 84 11.33 12.55 7.46
N ARG A 85 11.69 11.95 8.61
CA ARG A 85 12.61 12.55 9.59
C ARG A 85 14.00 12.75 8.97
N ALA A 86 14.54 11.77 8.26
CA ALA A 86 15.81 11.89 7.54
C ALA A 86 15.80 12.99 6.46
N ARG A 87 14.65 13.26 5.82
CA ARG A 87 14.48 14.37 4.86
C ARG A 87 14.23 15.72 5.51
N LYS A 88 13.58 15.77 6.69
CA LYS A 88 13.26 17.02 7.39
C LYS A 88 14.46 17.54 8.20
N SER A 89 15.38 16.66 8.60
CA SER A 89 16.74 17.03 9.04
C SER A 89 17.64 17.31 7.83
N GLY A 90 17.17 18.14 6.88
CA GLY A 90 17.74 18.37 5.55
C GLY A 90 19.20 17.97 5.45
N GLY A 91 19.48 16.96 4.62
CA GLY A 91 20.73 16.20 4.62
C GLY A 91 21.93 17.05 5.01
N MET A 92 22.66 16.57 6.03
CA MET A 92 23.80 17.23 6.65
C MET A 92 24.60 18.03 5.62
N SER A 93 24.75 19.33 5.85
CA SER A 93 25.52 20.21 4.95
C SER A 93 27.00 19.79 4.93
N LYS A 94 27.73 20.09 3.85
CA LYS A 94 29.18 19.82 3.81
C LYS A 94 29.93 20.51 4.96
N ALA A 95 29.53 21.74 5.31
CA ALA A 95 30.01 22.48 6.47
C ALA A 95 29.80 21.74 7.79
N GLU A 96 28.58 21.27 8.04
CA GLU A 96 28.24 20.51 9.25
C GLU A 96 28.99 19.17 9.30
N ALA A 97 29.11 18.48 8.17
CA ALA A 97 29.84 17.23 8.06
C ALA A 97 31.34 17.41 8.34
N ALA A 98 31.96 18.46 7.79
CA ALA A 98 33.36 18.80 8.02
C ALA A 98 33.61 19.16 9.50
N ALA A 99 32.69 19.90 10.13
CA ALA A 99 32.75 20.22 11.55
C ALA A 99 32.66 18.97 12.45
N ILE A 100 31.82 17.99 12.11
CA ILE A 100 31.70 16.73 12.86
C ILE A 100 32.98 15.89 12.78
N LEU A 101 33.66 15.88 11.63
CA LEU A 101 34.92 15.16 11.44
C LEU A 101 36.15 15.98 11.87
N GLY A 102 35.98 17.27 12.16
CA GLY A 102 37.07 18.18 12.54
C GLY A 102 38.05 18.47 11.40
N ILE A 103 37.55 18.52 10.15
CA ILE A 103 38.34 18.75 8.93
C ILE A 103 37.78 19.93 8.12
N ASN A 104 38.45 20.27 7.00
CA ASN A 104 37.95 21.28 6.07
C ASN A 104 36.88 20.71 5.13
N GLU A 105 35.94 21.54 4.67
CA GLU A 105 34.93 21.14 3.69
C GLU A 105 35.52 20.64 2.36
N ASN A 106 36.71 21.14 2.01
CA ASN A 106 37.43 20.79 0.79
C ASN A 106 38.56 19.79 1.03
N SER A 107 38.57 19.12 2.18
CA SER A 107 39.55 18.06 2.48
C SER A 107 39.50 16.94 1.47
N ASN A 108 40.67 16.34 1.18
CA ASN A 108 40.76 15.24 0.23
C ASN A 108 40.15 13.95 0.79
N LYS A 109 39.94 12.97 -0.08
CA LYS A 109 39.32 11.69 0.28
C LYS A 109 40.10 10.94 1.35
N GLU A 110 41.43 10.93 1.30
CA GLU A 110 42.25 10.26 2.31
C GLU A 110 42.07 10.89 3.70
N GLU A 111 42.04 12.21 3.77
CA GLU A 111 41.85 12.97 5.01
C GLU A 111 40.46 12.69 5.61
N ILE A 112 39.41 12.70 4.79
CA ILE A 112 38.03 12.36 5.21
C ILE A 112 37.97 10.96 5.82
N ILE A 113 38.59 9.96 5.18
CA ILE A 113 38.60 8.57 5.68
C ILE A 113 39.38 8.45 6.99
N SER A 114 40.52 9.15 7.09
CA SER A 114 41.35 9.12 8.29
C SER A 114 40.64 9.75 9.50
N ALA A 115 39.98 10.89 9.29
CA ALA A 115 39.22 11.61 10.30
C ALA A 115 37.99 10.81 10.74
N HIS A 116 37.26 10.22 9.78
CA HIS A 116 36.14 9.31 10.07
C HIS A 116 36.56 8.15 10.96
N LYS A 117 37.67 7.47 10.64
CA LYS A 117 38.17 6.35 11.44
C LYS A 117 38.54 6.78 12.87
N LYS A 118 39.19 7.94 13.01
CA LYS A 118 39.59 8.50 14.30
C LYS A 118 38.37 8.84 15.17
N GLU A 119 37.39 9.54 14.62
CA GLU A 119 36.19 9.93 15.37
C GLU A 119 35.28 8.74 15.68
N MET A 120 35.14 7.79 14.75
CA MET A 120 34.39 6.56 15.00
C MET A 120 35.02 5.72 16.11
N GLN A 121 36.36 5.64 16.18
CA GLN A 121 37.03 4.88 17.24
C GLN A 121 36.78 5.46 18.63
N LYS A 122 36.62 6.79 18.74
CA LYS A 122 36.28 7.48 20.00
C LYS A 122 34.81 7.28 20.38
N HIS A 123 33.91 7.35 19.40
CA HIS A 123 32.46 7.33 19.63
C HIS A 123 31.80 5.98 19.32
N HIS A 124 32.59 4.90 19.23
CA HIS A 124 32.07 3.58 18.93
C HIS A 124 31.10 3.10 20.03
N PRO A 125 29.90 2.58 19.69
CA PRO A 125 28.94 2.11 20.69
C PRO A 125 29.52 1.05 21.63
N ASP A 126 30.31 0.13 21.10
CA ASP A 126 30.93 -0.95 21.87
C ASP A 126 32.05 -0.47 22.81
N LYS A 127 32.46 0.81 22.69
CA LYS A 127 33.44 1.46 23.58
C LYS A 127 32.79 2.52 24.48
N GLY A 128 31.46 2.50 24.61
CA GLY A 128 30.70 3.44 25.44
C GLY A 128 30.22 4.69 24.70
N GLY A 129 30.38 4.78 23.38
CA GLY A 129 29.81 5.85 22.57
C GLY A 129 28.29 5.72 22.36
N SER A 130 27.62 6.81 21.97
CA SER A 130 26.19 6.76 21.65
C SER A 130 25.96 6.28 20.20
N LYS A 131 24.95 5.44 19.99
CA LYS A 131 24.53 5.01 18.64
C LYS A 131 24.18 6.20 17.73
N GLU A 132 23.65 7.26 18.34
CA GLU A 132 23.30 8.51 17.67
C GLU A 132 24.53 9.26 17.16
N MET A 133 25.61 9.34 17.96
CA MET A 133 26.85 10.00 17.53
C MET A 133 27.56 9.20 16.44
N ALA A 134 27.62 7.88 16.58
CA ALA A 134 28.15 7.01 15.52
C ALA A 134 27.39 7.17 14.20
N ALA A 135 26.05 7.27 14.25
CA ALA A 135 25.23 7.55 13.07
C ALA A 135 25.53 8.92 12.44
N LYS A 136 25.75 9.97 13.25
CA LYS A 136 26.15 11.30 12.76
C LYS A 136 27.52 11.29 12.09
N ILE A 137 28.50 10.60 12.66
CA ILE A 137 29.86 10.47 12.09
C ILE A 137 29.81 9.75 10.73
N ASN A 138 29.00 8.70 10.60
CA ASN A 138 28.82 8.02 9.31
C ASN A 138 28.14 8.92 8.28
N ALA A 139 27.09 9.63 8.68
CA ALA A 139 26.40 10.58 7.80
C ALA A 139 27.36 11.69 7.31
N ALA A 140 28.25 12.19 8.17
CA ALA A 140 29.24 13.19 7.80
C ALA A 140 30.21 12.71 6.71
N ARG A 141 30.74 11.49 6.85
CA ARG A 141 31.57 10.87 5.82
C ARG A 141 30.81 10.74 4.50
N ASP A 142 29.58 10.24 4.55
CA ASP A 142 28.77 10.00 3.36
C ASP A 142 28.40 11.31 2.65
N THR A 143 28.18 12.40 3.39
CA THR A 143 27.96 13.75 2.84
C THR A 143 29.19 14.32 2.14
N LEU A 144 30.40 14.09 2.66
CA LEU A 144 31.62 14.66 2.08
C LEU A 144 32.14 13.84 0.89
N LEU A 145 31.84 12.54 0.84
CA LEU A 145 32.22 11.63 -0.24
C LEU A 145 31.15 11.44 -1.33
N GLY A 146 29.92 11.89 -1.09
CA GLY A 146 28.79 11.89 -2.02
C GLY A 146 28.71 13.16 -2.88
#